data_AF-A0A7W7ITD1-F1
#
_entry.id   AF-A0A7W7ITD1-F1
#
_cell.length_a   1.000
_cell.length_b   1.000
_cell.length_c   1.000
_cell.angle_alpha   90.00
_cell.angle_beta   90.00
_cell.angle_gamma   90.00
#
_symmetry.space_group_name_H-M   'P 1'
#
loop_
_entity.id
_entity.type
_entity.pdbx_description
1 polymer ?
#
loop_
_entity_poly.entity_id
_entity_poly.type
_entity_poly.pdbx_seq_one_letter_code
_entity_poly.pdbx_strand_id
1 'polypeptide(L)' 'MKIQKVVTVNVLSRVGSTSSAEFKELEFPTLNRYLSEGYNIINVYQIAPSPQLYCVTITFILEKNE' A
#
# COMPACT_ATOMS: atom_id res chain seq x y z
N MET A 1 16.92 -1.09 19.67
CA MET A 1 16.00 -2.26 19.50
C MET A 1 15.26 -2.07 18.16
N LYS A 2 14.75 -3.13 17.51
CA LYS A 2 14.00 -2.94 16.25
C LYS A 2 12.50 -2.80 16.55
N ILE A 3 11.89 -1.69 16.12
CA ILE A 3 10.43 -1.49 16.20
C ILE A 3 9.83 -1.80 14.83
N GLN A 4 8.77 -2.60 14.82
CA GLN A 4 8.05 -2.96 13.60
C GLN A 4 6.63 -2.40 13.58
N LYS A 5 6.16 -2.05 12.37
CA LYS A 5 4.79 -1.64 12.07
C LYS A 5 4.30 -2.36 10.82
N VAL A 6 2.99 -2.56 10.73
CA VAL A 6 2.33 -3.14 9.57
C VAL A 6 1.29 -2.15 9.07
N VAL A 7 1.33 -1.84 7.78
CA VAL A 7 0.35 -0.95 7.13
C VAL A 7 -0.26 -1.70 5.96
N THR A 8 -1.58 -1.84 5.97
CA THR A 8 -2.33 -2.45 4.87
C THR A 8 -3.14 -1.38 4.16
N VAL A 9 -3.04 -1.32 2.84
CA VAL A 9 -3.80 -0.42 1.98
C VAL A 9 -4.63 -1.23 0.98
N ASN A 10 -5.83 -0.74 0.72
CA ASN A 10 -6.77 -1.33 -0.23
C ASN A 10 -6.91 -0.37 -1.42
N VAL A 11 -6.58 -0.86 -2.61
CA VAL A 11 -6.61 -0.10 -3.86
C VAL A 11 -7.72 -0.66 -4.74
N LEU A 12 -8.71 0.17 -5.03
CA LEU A 12 -9.80 -0.21 -5.93
C LEU A 12 -9.28 -0.30 -7.37
N SER A 13 -9.36 -1.50 -7.93
CA SER A 13 -9.16 -1.83 -9.34
C SER A 13 -10.49 -1.67 -10.11
N ARG A 14 -11.14 -0.52 -10.00
CA ARG A 14 -12.23 -0.16 -10.93
C ARG A 14 -11.63 0.69 -12.04
N VAL A 15 -11.47 0.07 -13.21
CA VAL A 15 -11.24 0.77 -14.48
C VAL A 15 -12.57 1.40 -14.84
N GLY A 16 -12.69 2.73 -14.77
CA GLY A 16 -13.80 3.43 -15.38
C GLY A 16 -13.87 3.07 -16.86
N SER A 17 -15.07 3.03 -17.44
CA SER A 17 -15.36 2.67 -18.84
C SER A 17 -14.85 3.71 -19.86
N THR A 18 -13.73 4.37 -19.57
CA THR A 18 -13.06 5.33 -20.44
C THR A 18 -11.88 4.62 -21.08
N SER A 19 -11.86 4.66 -22.41
CA SER A 19 -10.98 3.95 -23.34
C SER A 19 -9.49 4.34 -23.29
N SER A 20 -8.99 4.84 -22.16
CA SER A 20 -7.59 5.15 -21.91
C SER A 20 -7.13 4.44 -20.64
N ALA A 21 -6.10 3.61 -20.76
CA ALA A 21 -5.42 2.98 -19.63
C ALA A 21 -4.66 4.06 -18.84
N GLU A 22 -5.38 4.85 -18.06
CA GLU A 22 -4.81 5.89 -17.22
C GLU A 22 -4.31 5.26 -15.92
N PHE A 23 -2.98 5.18 -15.79
CA PHE A 23 -2.35 4.92 -14.51
C PHE A 23 -2.68 6.07 -13.56
N LYS A 24 -3.09 5.72 -12.33
CA LYS A 24 -3.40 6.69 -11.28
C LYS A 24 -2.39 6.56 -10.15
N GLU A 25 -1.79 7.67 -9.77
CA GLU A 25 -1.00 7.77 -8.55
C GLU A 25 -1.93 7.94 -7.33
N LEU A 26 -1.59 7.27 -6.23
CA LEU A 26 -2.35 7.29 -4.98
C LEU A 26 -1.41 7.58 -3.82
N GLU A 27 -1.83 8.46 -2.92
CA GLU A 27 -1.12 8.74 -1.67
C GLU A 27 -1.77 8.03 -0.48
N PHE A 28 -0.93 7.53 0.43
CA PHE A 28 -1.36 6.82 1.63
C PHE A 28 -0.80 7.52 2.88
N PRO A 29 -1.57 8.43 3.52
CA PRO A 29 -1.07 9.29 4.60
C PRO A 29 -0.43 8.54 5.77
N THR A 30 -0.98 7.39 6.15
CA THR A 30 -0.45 6.58 7.25
C THR A 30 0.91 5.98 6.92
N LEU A 31 1.09 5.47 5.70
CA LEU A 31 2.38 4.95 5.24
C LEU A 31 3.39 6.09 5.19
N ASN A 32 3.03 7.21 4.54
CA ASN A 32 3.89 8.39 4.40
C ASN A 32 4.34 8.94 5.76
N ARG A 33 3.44 8.99 6.75
CA ARG A 33 3.78 9.39 8.11
C ARG A 33 4.87 8.49 8.71
N TYR A 34 4.72 7.17 8.65
CA TYR A 34 5.73 6.27 9.21
C TYR A 34 7.07 6.35 8.46
N LEU A 35 7.06 6.56 7.14
CA LEU A 35 8.27 6.82 6.38
C LEU A 35 8.96 8.12 6.86
N SER A 36 8.19 9.19 7.09
CA SER A 36 8.72 10.46 7.62
C SER A 36 9.25 10.36 9.06
N GLU A 37 8.73 9.41 9.86
CA GLU A 37 9.23 9.10 11.20
C GLU A 37 10.54 8.28 11.18
N GLY A 38 11.03 7.87 10.00
CA GLY A 38 12.27 7.12 9.83
C GLY A 38 12.11 5.60 9.83
N TYR A 39 10.89 5.08 9.64
CA TYR A 39 10.71 3.66 9.34
C TYR A 39 11.07 3.36 7.88
N ASN A 40 11.66 2.19 7.65
CA ASN A 40 11.99 1.69 6.33
C ASN A 40 11.06 0.53 5.97
N ILE A 41 10.67 0.42 4.70
CA ILE A 41 9.93 -0.75 4.20
C ILE A 41 10.93 -1.90 4.07
N ILE A 42 10.72 -2.98 4.82
CA ILE A 42 11.54 -4.18 4.78
C ILE A 42 10.89 -5.33 4.00
N ASN A 43 9.56 -5.29 3.86
CA ASN A 43 8.83 -6.27 3.07
C ASN A 43 7.51 -5.72 2.55
N VAL A 44 7.02 -6.25 1.43
CA VAL A 44 5.74 -5.90 0.82
C VAL A 44 5.02 -7.18 0.40
N TYR A 45 3.79 -7.34 0.86
CA TYR A 45 2.90 -8.43 0.46
C TYR A 45 1.74 -7.87 -0.35
N GLN A 46 1.54 -8.41 -1.54
CA GLN A 46 0.38 -8.07 -2.36
C GLN A 46 -0.54 -9.28 -2.46
N ILE A 47 -1.81 -9.08 -2.11
CA ILE A 47 -2.86 -10.06 -2.35
C ILE A 47 -3.49 -9.71 -3.69
N ALA A 48 -3.53 -10.69 -4.60
CA ALA A 48 -4.12 -10.55 -5.92
C ALA A 48 -5.58 -10.06 -5.79
N PRO A 49 -6.07 -9.25 -6.75
CA PRO A 49 -7.38 -8.64 -6.63
C PRO A 49 -8.47 -9.71 -6.52
N SER A 50 -9.33 -9.59 -5.51
CA SER A 50 -10.56 -10.39 -5.47
C SER A 50 -11.44 -9.98 -6.65
N PRO A 51 -11.81 -10.92 -7.54
CA PRO A 51 -12.66 -10.60 -8.70
C PRO A 51 -14.03 -10.01 -8.31
N GLN A 52 -14.47 -10.28 -7.09
CA GLN A 52 -15.75 -9.81 -6.55
C GLN A 52 -15.65 -8.41 -5.96
N LEU A 53 -14.50 -8.08 -5.35
CA LEU A 53 -14.30 -6.81 -4.64
C LEU A 53 -13.58 -5.76 -5.48
N TYR A 54 -13.01 -6.14 -6.64
CA TYR A 54 -12.19 -5.27 -7.48
C TYR A 54 -11.17 -4.48 -6.66
N CYS A 55 -10.50 -5.15 -5.73
CA CYS A 55 -9.64 -4.51 -4.75
C CYS A 55 -8.31 -5.27 -4.65
N VAL A 56 -7.21 -4.56 -4.85
CA VAL A 56 -5.85 -5.04 -4.59
C VAL A 56 -5.47 -4.62 -3.19
N THR A 57 -5.06 -5.56 -2.36
CA THR A 57 -4.58 -5.27 -1.01
C THR A 57 -3.06 -5.34 -0.98
N ILE A 58 -2.40 -4.27 -0.53
CA ILE A 58 -0.95 -4.19 -0.39
C ILE A 58 -0.64 -3.98 1.09
N THR A 59 0.20 -4.84 1.65
CA THR A 59 0.65 -4.78 3.05
C THR A 59 2.14 -4.49 3.10
N PHE A 60 2.52 -3.42 3.79
CA PHE A 60 3.89 -2.99 4.01
C PHE A 60 4.32 -3.38 5.43
N ILE A 61 5.48 -4.04 5.53
CA ILE A 61 6.17 -4.26 6.79
C ILE A 61 7.24 -3.19 6.92
N LEU A 62 7.15 -2.42 7.99
CA LEU A 62 7.98 -1.28 8.28
C LEU A 62 8.86 -1.58 9.50
N GLU A 63 10.12 -1.17 9.46
CA GLU A 63 11.08 -1.35 10.55
C GLU A 63 11.86 -0.06 10.80
N LYS A 64 12.04 0.29 12.08
CA LYS A 64 12.88 1.39 12.53
C LYS A 64 13.85 0.88 13.59
N ASN A 65 15.11 1.28 13.47
CA ASN A 65 16.08 1.10 14.54
C ASN A 65 15.83 2.19 15.59
N GLU A 66 15.60 1.79 16.85
CA GLU A 66 15.89 2.67 18.00
C GLU A 66 17.38 2.77 18.24
#